data_AF-A0A812PSM0-F1
#
_entry.id   AF-A0A812PSM0-F1
#
_cell.length_a   1.000
_cell.length_b   1.000
_cell.length_c   1.000
_cell.angle_alpha   90.00
_cell.angle_beta   90.00
_cell.angle_gamma   90.00
#
_symmetry.space_group_name_H-M   'P 1'
#
loop_
_entity.id
_entity.type
_entity.pdbx_description
1 polymer ?
#
loop_
_entity_poly.entity_id
_entity_poly.type
_entity_poly.pdbx_seq_one_letter_code
_entity_poly.pdbx_strand_id
1 'polypeptide(L)'
;MRHHRGLLGLLVASLLRPSTGDTLDIEASLFLDSNCFDRYSELLLLDDGCYANLYTNLTKAFKLRIVGFTAPYKYDIYDYTDACHTQFSPKRTLTAGKCERFVGGYFVEMTNRLRSSTCVGQDCSRLAVTKQRFFSESMCVGLPYEVYTYPVQNECMRWSNGTQAFRVDPTTTNVTQVDYLVNDKCGGDLTREYVMSVGYCYELYPDRAPRSFKWEVERYDSTTISEAWRPAGLGLVQAAGMAAPLALLGSSRDL
;
A
#
# COMPACT_ATOMS: atom_id res chain seq x y z
N MET A 1 -9.91 -60.10 -4.77
CA MET A 1 -10.72 -59.16 -5.57
C MET A 1 -11.36 -58.14 -4.66
N ARG A 2 -10.94 -56.87 -4.74
CA ARG A 2 -11.75 -55.64 -4.79
C ARG A 2 -10.93 -54.46 -4.28
N HIS A 3 -10.89 -53.46 -5.14
CA HIS A 3 -10.21 -52.19 -5.02
C HIS A 3 -10.76 -51.34 -3.87
N HIS A 4 -9.88 -50.64 -3.16
CA HIS A 4 -10.15 -49.29 -2.70
C HIS A 4 -8.99 -48.38 -3.10
N ARG A 5 -9.19 -47.68 -4.21
CA ARG A 5 -8.47 -46.46 -4.58
C ARG A 5 -9.39 -45.28 -4.26
N GLY A 6 -8.79 -44.19 -3.81
CA GLY A 6 -9.33 -42.84 -3.98
C GLY A 6 -9.99 -42.27 -2.73
N LEU A 7 -9.27 -41.39 -2.04
CA LEU A 7 -9.72 -40.06 -1.61
C LEU A 7 -8.56 -39.39 -0.84
N LEU A 8 -7.58 -38.86 -1.57
CA LEU A 8 -6.55 -38.00 -0.98
C LEU A 8 -6.06 -37.07 -2.09
N GLY A 9 -6.76 -35.95 -2.25
CA GLY A 9 -6.45 -35.00 -3.30
C GLY A 9 -7.52 -33.93 -3.45
N LEU A 10 -7.82 -33.20 -2.38
CA LEU A 10 -8.62 -31.97 -2.41
C LEU A 10 -8.57 -31.32 -1.03
N LEU A 11 -7.45 -30.70 -0.64
CA LEU A 11 -7.39 -29.83 0.56
C LEU A 11 -6.09 -28.99 0.68
N VAL A 12 -5.50 -28.51 -0.42
CA VAL A 12 -4.34 -27.60 -0.35
C VAL A 12 -4.55 -26.27 -1.11
N ALA A 13 -5.66 -26.09 -1.81
CA ALA A 13 -5.94 -24.83 -2.53
C ALA A 13 -6.50 -23.68 -1.66
N SER A 14 -6.68 -23.90 -0.35
CA SER A 14 -7.43 -22.96 0.52
C SER A 14 -6.57 -22.09 1.44
N LEU A 15 -5.24 -22.17 1.38
CA LEU A 15 -4.34 -21.54 2.37
C LEU A 15 -3.60 -20.28 1.89
N LEU A 16 -3.88 -19.79 0.69
CA LEU A 16 -3.36 -18.51 0.22
C LEU A 16 -4.54 -17.56 -0.02
N ARG A 17 -5.21 -17.15 1.06
CA ARG A 17 -5.93 -15.87 0.99
C ARG A 17 -4.83 -14.79 0.96
N PRO A 18 -4.67 -14.03 -0.13
CA PRO A 18 -3.88 -12.82 -0.05
C PRO A 18 -4.43 -11.98 1.11
N SER A 19 -3.53 -11.49 1.95
CA SER A 19 -3.83 -10.45 2.92
C SER A 19 -4.66 -9.38 2.20
N THR A 20 -5.90 -9.13 2.64
CA THR A 20 -6.72 -8.05 2.06
C THR A 20 -6.07 -6.67 2.26
N GLY A 21 -5.11 -6.55 3.19
CA GLY A 21 -4.31 -5.34 3.40
C GLY A 21 -3.42 -5.00 2.20
N ASP A 22 -2.84 -6.01 1.54
CA ASP A 22 -1.90 -5.81 0.42
C ASP A 22 -2.58 -5.22 -0.84
N THR A 23 -3.92 -5.22 -0.84
CA THR A 23 -4.76 -4.72 -1.94
C THR A 23 -5.36 -3.34 -1.68
N LEU A 24 -5.13 -2.74 -0.51
CA LEU A 24 -5.72 -1.45 -0.16
C LEU A 24 -4.63 -0.44 0.18
N ASP A 25 -4.78 0.76 -0.37
CA ASP A 25 -4.07 1.94 0.10
C ASP A 25 -5.00 2.82 0.93
N ILE A 26 -4.41 3.60 1.82
CA ILE A 26 -5.08 4.50 2.74
C ILE A 26 -5.04 5.89 2.12
N GLU A 27 -6.20 6.44 1.80
CA GLU A 27 -6.35 7.85 1.48
C GLU A 27 -6.62 8.61 2.78
N ALA A 28 -5.82 9.62 3.04
CA ALA A 28 -5.91 10.49 4.21
C ALA A 28 -6.14 11.92 3.74
N SER A 29 -7.37 12.41 3.87
CA SER A 29 -7.68 13.83 3.67
C SER A 29 -7.33 14.60 4.94
N LEU A 30 -6.38 15.53 4.84
CA LEU A 30 -5.88 16.32 5.96
C LEU A 30 -6.62 17.65 6.08
N PHE A 31 -6.84 18.07 7.32
CA PHE A 31 -7.55 19.29 7.68
C PHE A 31 -6.82 20.05 8.79
N LEU A 32 -7.00 21.37 8.81
CA LEU A 32 -6.40 22.26 9.81
C LEU A 32 -7.23 22.39 11.10
N ASP A 33 -8.49 22.00 11.08
CA ASP A 33 -9.43 22.16 12.17
C ASP A 33 -10.09 20.84 12.60
N SER A 34 -10.60 20.82 13.84
CA SER A 34 -11.18 19.61 14.44
C SER A 34 -12.55 19.22 13.90
N ASN A 35 -13.17 20.05 13.05
CA ASN A 35 -14.42 19.74 12.39
C ASN A 35 -14.24 19.36 10.92
N CYS A 36 -13.00 19.37 10.42
CA CYS A 36 -12.65 19.03 9.04
C CYS A 36 -13.35 19.92 8.00
N PHE A 37 -13.40 21.23 8.24
CA PHE A 37 -13.93 22.21 7.28
C PHE A 37 -12.84 22.83 6.40
N ASP A 38 -11.64 23.02 6.94
CA ASP A 38 -10.51 23.63 6.24
C ASP A 38 -9.58 22.54 5.69
N ARG A 39 -9.92 22.06 4.47
CA ARG A 39 -9.16 21.01 3.78
C ARG A 39 -7.78 21.54 3.39
N TYR A 40 -6.74 20.85 3.84
CA TYR A 40 -5.35 21.22 3.60
C TYR A 40 -4.75 20.45 2.43
N SER A 41 -4.74 19.12 2.50
CA SER A 41 -4.10 18.27 1.50
C SER A 41 -4.69 16.86 1.52
N GLU A 42 -4.27 16.03 0.56
CA GLU A 42 -4.59 14.60 0.52
C GLU A 42 -3.27 13.82 0.49
N LEU A 43 -3.20 12.73 1.23
CA LEU A 43 -2.09 11.79 1.21
C LEU A 43 -2.59 10.42 0.79
N LEU A 44 -1.87 9.75 -0.11
CA LEU A 44 -2.05 8.33 -0.38
C LEU A 44 -0.91 7.56 0.29
N LEU A 45 -1.26 6.63 1.16
CA LEU A 45 -0.35 5.93 2.04
C LEU A 45 -0.55 4.41 1.89
N LEU A 46 0.55 3.67 1.91
CA LEU A 46 0.56 2.21 2.03
C LEU A 46 -0.03 1.74 3.36
N ASP A 47 -0.77 0.63 3.31
CA ASP A 47 -0.97 -0.21 4.49
C ASP A 47 0.37 -0.73 5.02
N ASP A 48 0.53 -0.68 6.35
CA ASP A 48 1.72 -1.08 7.09
C ASP A 48 3.00 -0.29 6.75
N GLY A 49 2.90 0.82 5.99
CA GLY A 49 4.02 1.67 5.59
C GLY A 49 4.65 2.44 6.76
N CYS A 50 5.98 2.47 6.82
CA CYS A 50 6.74 3.29 7.77
C CYS A 50 7.14 4.62 7.13
N TYR A 51 6.78 5.72 7.80
CA TYR A 51 7.03 7.07 7.33
C TYR A 51 7.93 7.80 8.32
N ALA A 52 9.24 7.73 8.06
CA ALA A 52 10.29 8.28 8.91
C ALA A 52 11.08 9.38 8.21
N ASN A 53 11.47 10.42 8.96
CA ASN A 53 12.44 11.42 8.53
C ASN A 53 13.82 11.09 9.14
N LEU A 54 14.79 10.75 8.31
CA LEU A 54 16.12 10.27 8.73
C LEU A 54 17.13 11.41 9.01
N TYR A 55 16.73 12.68 8.94
CA TYR A 55 17.66 13.82 8.90
C TYR A 55 18.14 14.35 10.26
N THR A 56 17.62 13.85 11.39
CA THR A 56 18.04 14.36 12.71
C THR A 56 18.38 13.24 13.67
N ASN A 57 19.17 13.53 14.72
CA ASN A 57 19.43 12.60 15.82
C ASN A 57 18.14 12.22 16.61
N LEU A 58 17.00 12.82 16.27
CA LEU A 58 15.68 12.53 16.80
C LEU A 58 14.73 12.18 15.64
N THR A 59 14.98 11.03 15.01
CA THR A 59 14.16 10.49 13.91
C THR A 59 12.78 10.11 14.42
N LYS A 60 11.77 10.98 14.51
CA LYS A 60 10.43 10.45 14.80
C LYS A 60 9.65 10.07 13.52
N ALA A 61 8.79 9.06 13.63
CA ALA A 61 8.15 8.41 12.50
C ALA A 61 6.73 7.97 12.85
N PHE A 62 5.92 7.66 11.85
CA PHE A 62 4.65 7.00 12.07
C PHE A 62 4.44 5.83 11.12
N LYS A 63 3.54 4.95 11.53
CA LYS A 63 3.06 3.82 10.74
C LYS A 63 1.54 3.78 10.82
N LEU A 64 0.91 3.46 9.69
CA LEU A 64 -0.52 3.23 9.59
C LEU A 64 -0.78 1.79 9.21
N ARG A 65 -1.82 1.19 9.79
CA ARG A 65 -2.24 -0.18 9.47
C ARG A 65 -3.76 -0.29 9.42
N ILE A 66 -4.28 -0.90 8.37
CA ILE A 66 -5.71 -1.26 8.28
C ILE A 66 -5.97 -2.46 9.20
N VAL A 67 -6.85 -2.28 10.18
CA VAL A 67 -7.20 -3.30 11.18
C VAL A 67 -8.67 -3.71 11.15
N GLY A 68 -9.53 -2.90 10.54
CA GLY A 68 -10.93 -3.23 10.30
C GLY A 68 -11.24 -3.18 8.82
N PHE A 69 -11.54 -4.33 8.21
CA PHE A 69 -11.82 -4.49 6.78
C PHE A 69 -13.31 -4.42 6.42
N THR A 70 -14.16 -4.08 7.39
CA THR A 70 -15.61 -3.94 7.22
C THR A 70 -16.03 -2.53 7.62
N ALA A 71 -16.94 -1.93 6.87
CA ALA A 71 -17.42 -0.58 7.14
C ALA A 71 -18.06 -0.47 8.56
N PRO A 72 -17.73 0.58 9.33
CA PRO A 72 -16.67 1.56 9.05
C PRO A 72 -15.28 0.93 9.21
N TYR A 73 -14.41 1.13 8.22
CA TYR A 73 -13.02 0.66 8.27
C TYR A 73 -12.29 1.27 9.48
N LYS A 74 -11.26 0.58 9.96
CA LYS A 74 -10.46 1.02 11.11
C LYS A 74 -8.98 1.00 10.79
N TYR A 75 -8.26 2.00 11.30
CA TYR A 75 -6.84 2.22 11.05
C TYR A 75 -6.11 2.38 12.38
N ASP A 76 -5.11 1.54 12.64
CA ASP A 76 -4.20 1.78 13.75
C ASP A 76 -3.08 2.72 13.29
N ILE A 77 -2.86 3.79 14.06
CA ILE A 77 -1.70 4.67 13.92
C ILE A 77 -0.73 4.45 15.08
N TYR A 78 0.54 4.36 14.72
CA TYR A 78 1.66 4.16 15.63
C TYR A 78 2.64 5.31 15.44
N ASP A 79 3.05 5.94 16.52
CA ASP A 79 4.09 6.97 16.53
C ASP A 79 5.38 6.36 17.10
N TYR A 80 6.52 6.70 16.54
CA TYR A 80 7.85 6.17 16.87
C TYR A 80 8.86 7.28 17.10
N THR A 81 9.90 7.02 17.90
CA THR A 81 11.03 7.92 18.18
C THR A 81 12.24 7.72 17.27
N ASP A 82 12.25 6.65 16.49
CA ASP A 82 13.22 6.33 15.44
C ASP A 82 12.48 5.90 14.15
N ALA A 83 13.18 5.26 13.20
CA ALA A 83 12.65 4.79 11.92
C ALA A 83 11.68 3.59 12.05
N CYS A 84 10.61 3.74 12.83
CA CYS A 84 9.59 2.74 13.13
C CYS A 84 10.05 1.52 13.95
N HIS A 85 11.10 1.65 14.78
CA HIS A 85 11.58 0.60 15.67
C HIS A 85 11.13 0.81 17.12
N THR A 86 11.27 2.02 17.66
CA THR A 86 10.95 2.38 19.05
C THR A 86 9.66 3.17 19.12
N GLN A 87 8.58 2.51 19.57
CA GLN A 87 7.27 3.14 19.69
C GLN A 87 7.29 4.26 20.76
N PHE A 88 6.87 5.47 20.36
CA PHE A 88 6.84 6.67 21.19
C PHE A 88 5.58 6.74 22.06
N SER A 89 4.42 6.40 21.50
CA SER A 89 3.14 6.48 22.20
C SER A 89 2.28 5.25 21.93
N PRO A 90 1.31 4.94 22.81
CA PRO A 90 0.33 3.88 22.55
C PRO A 90 -0.34 4.08 21.18
N LYS A 91 -0.63 2.97 20.51
CA LYS A 91 -1.35 3.01 19.25
C LYS A 91 -2.72 3.67 19.44
N ARG A 92 -3.18 4.38 18.43
CA ARG A 92 -4.54 4.95 18.37
C ARG A 92 -5.29 4.31 17.22
N THR A 93 -6.58 4.05 17.38
CA THR A 93 -7.41 3.51 16.31
C THR A 93 -8.31 4.61 15.78
N LEU A 94 -8.16 4.94 14.51
CA LEU A 94 -8.99 5.87 13.76
C LEU A 94 -10.08 5.10 13.03
N THR A 95 -11.22 5.73 12.80
CA THR A 95 -12.41 5.18 12.14
C THR A 95 -12.65 5.93 10.83
N ALA A 96 -12.86 5.18 9.75
CA ALA A 96 -13.16 5.76 8.44
C ALA A 96 -14.37 6.70 8.48
N GLY A 97 -14.28 7.81 7.73
CA GLY A 97 -15.32 8.83 7.64
C GLY A 97 -15.54 9.65 8.91
N LYS A 98 -14.62 9.61 9.88
CA LYS A 98 -14.62 10.52 11.04
C LYS A 98 -13.43 11.48 10.97
N CYS A 99 -13.69 12.73 11.33
CA CYS A 99 -12.66 13.72 11.56
C CYS A 99 -11.94 13.44 12.88
N GLU A 100 -10.71 12.95 12.81
CA GLU A 100 -9.93 12.58 13.99
C GLU A 100 -8.55 13.22 14.00
N ARG A 101 -7.95 13.39 15.19
CA ARG A 101 -6.62 13.99 15.32
C ARG A 101 -5.57 13.09 14.67
N PHE A 102 -4.77 13.66 13.78
CA PHE A 102 -3.69 12.97 13.05
C PHE A 102 -2.30 13.40 13.55
N VAL A 103 -1.26 13.03 12.82
CA VAL A 103 0.12 13.49 13.08
C VAL A 103 0.27 14.98 12.77
N GLY A 104 1.21 15.65 13.43
CA GLY A 104 1.62 17.01 13.06
C GLY A 104 0.57 18.11 13.27
N GLY A 105 -0.35 17.96 14.22
CA GLY A 105 -1.37 18.99 14.51
C GLY A 105 -2.52 19.07 13.51
N TYR A 106 -2.55 18.17 12.53
CA TYR A 106 -3.66 18.04 11.59
C TYR A 106 -4.78 17.16 12.16
N PHE A 107 -5.94 17.28 11.53
CA PHE A 107 -7.02 16.32 11.60
C PHE A 107 -7.11 15.56 10.28
N VAL A 108 -7.71 14.38 10.29
CA VAL A 108 -7.79 13.50 9.14
C VAL A 108 -9.16 12.85 9.04
N GLU A 109 -9.64 12.70 7.81
CA GLU A 109 -10.64 11.71 7.45
C GLU A 109 -9.98 10.65 6.56
N MET A 110 -10.18 9.38 6.91
CA MET A 110 -9.56 8.26 6.20
C MET A 110 -10.57 7.45 5.41
N THR A 111 -10.14 7.04 4.23
CA THR A 111 -10.83 6.16 3.29
C THR A 111 -9.83 5.16 2.70
N ASN A 112 -10.33 4.14 2.02
CA ASN A 112 -9.50 3.16 1.32
C ASN A 112 -9.61 3.33 -0.19
N ARG A 113 -8.49 3.11 -0.88
CA ARG A 113 -8.43 3.01 -2.33
C ARG A 113 -7.95 1.61 -2.72
N LEU A 114 -8.63 0.98 -3.67
CA LEU A 114 -8.28 -0.35 -4.14
C LEU A 114 -7.03 -0.30 -5.02
N ARG A 115 -6.00 -1.01 -4.60
CA ARG A 115 -4.79 -1.26 -5.39
C ARG A 115 -5.00 -2.49 -6.26
N SER A 116 -5.41 -2.26 -7.51
CA SER A 116 -5.62 -3.33 -8.50
C SER A 116 -5.40 -2.81 -9.93
N SER A 117 -4.84 -3.63 -10.82
CA SER A 117 -4.57 -3.28 -12.23
C SER A 117 -5.85 -3.19 -13.06
N THR A 118 -6.89 -3.86 -12.59
CA THR A 118 -8.20 -3.89 -13.20
C THR A 118 -9.13 -2.84 -12.61
N CYS A 119 -8.70 -2.14 -11.55
CA CYS A 119 -9.48 -1.07 -10.97
C CYS A 119 -9.43 0.15 -11.90
N VAL A 120 -10.62 0.66 -12.24
CA VAL A 120 -10.78 1.90 -13.00
C VAL A 120 -11.68 2.84 -12.22
N GLY A 121 -11.30 4.12 -12.16
CA GLY A 121 -12.09 5.17 -11.52
C GLY A 121 -11.41 5.77 -10.30
N GLN A 122 -12.18 6.55 -9.55
CA GLN A 122 -11.66 7.30 -8.41
C GLN A 122 -11.35 6.40 -7.21
N ASP A 123 -12.06 5.28 -7.06
CA ASP A 123 -11.85 4.33 -5.95
C ASP A 123 -10.56 3.52 -6.04
N CYS A 124 -9.78 3.73 -7.10
CA CYS A 124 -8.56 3.02 -7.39
C CYS A 124 -7.35 3.80 -6.92
N SER A 125 -6.44 3.10 -6.25
CA SER A 125 -5.19 3.70 -5.83
C SER A 125 -4.29 3.90 -7.05
N ARG A 126 -3.77 5.12 -7.19
CA ARG A 126 -2.71 5.47 -8.14
C ARG A 126 -1.35 5.60 -7.46
N LEU A 127 -1.25 5.07 -6.24
CA LEU A 127 -0.06 5.18 -5.42
C LEU A 127 1.12 4.51 -6.13
N ALA A 128 2.10 5.31 -6.50
CA ALA A 128 3.41 4.82 -6.88
C ALA A 128 4.33 4.96 -5.67
N VAL A 129 5.30 4.08 -5.56
CA VAL A 129 6.25 4.13 -4.45
C VAL A 129 7.67 3.98 -4.95
N THR A 130 8.58 4.60 -4.23
CA THR A 130 10.02 4.36 -4.37
C THR A 130 10.49 3.54 -3.18
N LYS A 131 11.41 2.61 -3.43
CA LYS A 131 12.05 1.77 -2.42
C LYS A 131 13.52 2.13 -2.35
N GLN A 132 13.96 2.56 -1.18
CA GLN A 132 15.38 2.66 -0.85
C GLN A 132 15.81 1.34 -0.24
N ARG A 133 16.72 0.63 -0.90
CA ARG A 133 17.23 -0.65 -0.44
C ARG A 133 18.67 -0.51 0.01
N PHE A 134 18.97 -0.96 1.22
CA PHE A 134 20.30 -0.94 1.81
C PHE A 134 20.92 -2.33 1.81
N PHE A 135 22.21 -2.40 1.47
CA PHE A 135 22.98 -3.63 1.33
C PHE A 135 24.15 -3.63 2.30
N SER A 136 24.45 -4.81 2.85
CA SER A 136 25.60 -5.00 3.74
C SER A 136 26.93 -4.99 2.99
N GLU A 137 26.89 -5.19 1.67
CA GLU A 137 28.05 -5.22 0.78
C GLU A 137 28.11 -3.98 -0.12
N SER A 138 29.28 -3.71 -0.70
CA SER A 138 29.46 -2.67 -1.73
C SER A 138 28.76 -3.08 -3.04
N MET A 139 28.53 -2.12 -3.93
CA MET A 139 27.96 -2.33 -5.26
C MET A 139 26.58 -3.01 -5.27
N CYS A 140 25.84 -2.90 -4.16
CA CYS A 140 24.49 -3.42 -3.99
C CYS A 140 24.41 -4.94 -4.24
N VAL A 141 25.49 -5.64 -3.85
CA VAL A 141 25.57 -7.10 -3.92
C VAL A 141 24.82 -7.71 -2.74
N GLY A 142 24.18 -8.85 -2.99
CA GLY A 142 23.48 -9.63 -1.97
C GLY A 142 22.01 -9.24 -1.79
N LEU A 143 21.41 -9.72 -0.69
CA LEU A 143 20.04 -9.39 -0.32
C LEU A 143 20.02 -8.05 0.42
N PRO A 144 19.05 -7.17 0.13
CA PRO A 144 18.87 -5.97 0.93
C PRO A 144 18.43 -6.37 2.34
N TYR A 145 19.15 -5.88 3.35
CA TYR A 145 18.82 -6.18 4.75
C TYR A 145 17.82 -5.16 5.32
N GLU A 146 17.66 -4.02 4.67
CA GLU A 146 16.77 -2.94 5.10
C GLU A 146 16.17 -2.24 3.87
N VAL A 147 14.86 -1.98 3.93
CA VAL A 147 14.09 -1.40 2.82
C VAL A 147 13.13 -0.35 3.36
N TYR A 148 13.26 0.87 2.86
CA TYR A 148 12.33 1.95 3.14
C TYR A 148 11.47 2.23 1.91
N THR A 149 10.18 2.46 2.12
CA THR A 149 9.23 2.68 1.03
C THR A 149 8.55 4.03 1.21
N TYR A 150 8.57 4.85 0.17
CA TYR A 150 8.04 6.21 0.19
C TYR A 150 7.09 6.44 -0.99
N PRO A 151 5.96 7.14 -0.79
CA PRO A 151 5.07 7.53 -1.87
C PRO A 151 5.73 8.61 -2.74
N VAL A 152 5.45 8.63 -4.06
CA VAL A 152 6.20 9.47 -5.03
C VAL A 152 5.33 10.45 -5.82
N GLN A 153 4.15 10.79 -5.34
CA GLN A 153 3.28 11.81 -5.94
C GLN A 153 3.35 13.11 -5.14
N ASN A 154 4.52 13.40 -4.56
CA ASN A 154 4.79 14.58 -3.76
C ASN A 154 3.93 14.66 -2.48
N GLU A 155 3.60 13.50 -1.89
CA GLU A 155 2.98 13.44 -0.58
C GLU A 155 3.90 14.08 0.46
N CYS A 156 3.35 15.05 1.19
CA CYS A 156 4.09 15.75 2.21
C CYS A 156 4.27 14.89 3.45
N MET A 157 5.42 14.23 3.54
CA MET A 157 5.77 13.43 4.70
C MET A 157 6.26 14.35 5.81
N ARG A 158 5.32 14.78 6.67
CA ARG A 158 5.61 15.73 7.74
C ARG A 158 6.31 15.06 8.91
N TRP A 159 7.38 15.69 9.43
CA TRP A 159 7.82 15.34 10.78
C TRP A 159 8.70 16.36 11.52
N SER A 160 8.18 16.84 12.67
CA SER A 160 8.85 17.58 13.77
C SER A 160 10.26 18.07 13.45
N ASN A 161 10.36 19.31 12.93
CA ASN A 161 11.60 19.97 12.47
C ASN A 161 11.95 19.69 10.99
N GLY A 162 10.93 19.66 10.13
CA GLY A 162 11.10 19.52 8.69
C GLY A 162 10.06 18.60 8.07
N THR A 163 10.03 18.59 6.75
CA THR A 163 9.21 17.65 5.97
C THR A 163 10.01 17.17 4.79
N GLN A 164 9.65 16.02 4.24
CA GLN A 164 10.24 15.52 3.01
C GLN A 164 9.14 15.08 2.05
N ALA A 165 9.39 15.19 0.76
CA ALA A 165 8.51 14.67 -0.28
C ALA A 165 9.36 13.99 -1.35
N PHE A 166 8.80 12.95 -1.96
CA PHE A 166 9.44 12.26 -3.08
C PHE A 166 8.60 12.45 -4.34
N ARG A 167 9.30 12.58 -5.46
CA ARG A 167 8.72 12.60 -6.79
C ARG A 167 9.57 11.77 -7.74
N VAL A 168 8.93 11.17 -8.72
CA VAL A 168 9.63 10.41 -9.77
C VAL A 168 9.37 11.06 -11.11
N ASP A 169 10.39 11.14 -11.95
CA ASP A 169 10.24 11.67 -13.30
C ASP A 169 9.30 10.80 -14.16
N PRO A 170 8.71 11.35 -15.24
CA PRO A 170 7.77 10.59 -16.07
C PRO A 170 8.36 9.27 -16.61
N THR A 171 9.67 9.28 -16.90
CA THR A 171 10.47 8.15 -17.40
C THR A 171 10.88 7.14 -16.36
N THR A 172 10.57 7.34 -15.06
CA THR A 172 10.98 6.46 -13.95
C THR A 172 12.48 6.22 -13.85
N THR A 173 13.28 7.16 -14.36
CA THR A 173 14.73 7.10 -14.37
C THR A 173 15.34 7.77 -13.16
N ASN A 174 14.66 8.74 -12.56
CA ASN A 174 15.15 9.49 -11.41
C ASN A 174 14.08 9.62 -10.33
N VAL A 175 14.51 9.39 -9.09
CA VAL A 175 13.80 9.75 -7.88
C VAL A 175 14.36 11.10 -7.41
N THR A 176 13.49 12.07 -7.24
CA THR A 176 13.84 13.32 -6.56
C THR A 176 13.28 13.29 -5.16
N GLN A 177 14.15 13.49 -4.18
CA GLN A 177 13.79 13.78 -2.80
C GLN A 177 13.90 15.29 -2.58
N VAL A 178 12.87 15.90 -2.01
CA VAL A 178 12.86 17.30 -1.58
C VAL A 178 12.70 17.34 -0.08
N ASP A 179 13.72 17.84 0.60
CA ASP A 179 13.69 18.11 2.03
C ASP A 179 13.36 19.58 2.25
N TYR A 180 12.29 19.86 2.98
CA TYR A 180 11.92 21.20 3.43
C TYR A 180 12.44 21.37 4.86
N LEU A 181 13.59 22.03 4.98
CA LEU A 181 14.28 22.19 6.25
C LEU A 181 13.49 23.13 7.15
N VAL A 182 13.37 22.78 8.44
CA VAL A 182 12.62 23.53 9.49
C VAL A 182 11.15 23.84 9.17
N ASN A 183 10.63 23.40 8.03
CA ASN A 183 9.25 23.62 7.63
C ASN A 183 8.44 22.35 7.74
N ASP A 184 7.35 22.48 8.46
CA ASP A 184 6.37 21.45 8.78
C ASP A 184 5.25 21.32 7.73
N LYS A 185 5.31 22.06 6.62
CA LYS A 185 4.22 22.18 5.63
C LYS A 185 4.60 21.86 4.17
N CYS A 186 5.72 21.19 3.89
CA CYS A 186 6.26 20.98 2.53
C CYS A 186 6.12 22.22 1.65
N GLY A 187 6.60 23.33 2.18
CA GLY A 187 6.63 24.61 1.49
C GLY A 187 7.80 25.45 1.98
N GLY A 188 7.92 26.65 1.43
CA GLY A 188 8.98 27.59 1.80
C GLY A 188 10.29 27.38 1.02
N ASP A 189 11.20 28.33 1.21
CA ASP A 189 12.35 28.51 0.31
C ASP A 189 13.59 27.72 0.75
N LEU A 190 13.63 27.27 2.01
CA LEU A 190 14.77 26.52 2.54
C LEU A 190 14.59 25.03 2.24
N THR A 191 14.87 24.66 0.99
CA THR A 191 14.80 23.28 0.53
C THR A 191 16.17 22.72 0.19
N ARG A 192 16.34 21.41 0.36
CA ARG A 192 17.43 20.65 -0.24
C ARG A 192 16.87 19.59 -1.16
N GLU A 193 17.35 19.56 -2.40
CA GLU A 193 16.91 18.62 -3.40
C GLU A 193 18.02 17.62 -3.72
N TYR A 194 17.65 16.33 -3.77
CA TYR A 194 18.52 15.25 -4.20
C TYR A 194 17.88 14.54 -5.37
N VAL A 195 18.62 14.38 -6.45
CA VAL A 195 18.19 13.64 -7.64
C VAL A 195 19.02 12.37 -7.72
N MET A 196 18.36 11.23 -7.61
CA MET A 196 18.99 9.91 -7.57
C MET A 196 18.48 9.06 -8.73
N SER A 197 19.40 8.43 -9.45
CA SER A 197 19.05 7.57 -10.57
C SER A 197 18.55 6.23 -10.07
N VAL A 198 17.43 5.78 -10.64
CA VAL A 198 16.82 4.49 -10.35
C VAL A 198 17.74 3.37 -10.81
N GLY A 199 17.93 2.36 -9.97
CA GLY A 199 18.80 1.21 -10.22
C GLY A 199 20.30 1.50 -10.06
N TYR A 200 20.73 2.76 -9.95
CA TYR A 200 22.12 3.09 -9.65
C TYR A 200 22.47 2.69 -8.22
N CYS A 201 23.64 2.08 -8.05
CA CYS A 201 24.14 1.71 -6.74
C CYS A 201 25.08 2.78 -6.19
N TYR A 202 24.71 3.34 -5.04
CA TYR A 202 25.46 4.35 -4.32
C TYR A 202 26.25 3.70 -3.18
N GLU A 203 27.55 3.92 -3.15
CA GLU A 203 28.42 3.53 -2.02
C GLU A 203 28.20 4.46 -0.82
N LEU A 204 28.26 3.90 0.40
CA LEU A 204 28.09 4.63 1.66
C LEU A 204 29.35 4.54 2.54
N TYR A 205 29.49 3.41 3.24
CA TYR A 205 30.57 3.21 4.19
C TYR A 205 31.49 2.07 3.71
N PRO A 206 32.82 2.26 3.75
CA PRO A 206 33.77 1.24 3.33
C PRO A 206 33.96 0.12 4.36
N ASP A 207 33.72 0.40 5.64
CA ASP A 207 34.12 -0.43 6.78
C ASP A 207 32.96 -0.89 7.69
N ARG A 208 31.72 -0.46 7.41
CA ARG A 208 30.53 -0.82 8.19
C ARG A 208 29.28 -0.90 7.32
N ALA A 209 28.28 -1.65 7.75
CA ALA A 209 26.96 -1.64 7.10
C ALA A 209 26.17 -0.37 7.50
N PRO A 210 25.29 0.16 6.62
CA PRO A 210 25.13 -0.21 5.21
C PRO A 210 26.32 0.22 4.36
N ARG A 211 26.80 -0.66 3.47
CA ARG A 211 27.93 -0.35 2.60
C ARG A 211 27.48 0.29 1.29
N SER A 212 26.30 -0.03 0.81
CA SER A 212 25.72 0.59 -0.38
C SER A 212 24.19 0.62 -0.31
N PHE A 213 23.58 1.44 -1.17
CA PHE A 213 22.14 1.49 -1.35
C PHE A 213 21.76 1.76 -2.81
N LYS A 214 20.55 1.38 -3.19
CA LYS A 214 19.95 1.77 -4.47
C LYS A 214 18.49 2.14 -4.31
N TRP A 215 18.01 2.92 -5.27
CA TRP A 215 16.60 3.26 -5.41
C TRP A 215 15.93 2.41 -6.47
N GLU A 216 14.73 1.93 -6.18
CA GLU A 216 13.85 1.25 -7.13
C GLU A 216 12.50 1.95 -7.13
N VAL A 217 11.85 2.05 -8.29
CA VAL A 217 10.50 2.57 -8.37
C VAL A 217 9.56 1.41 -8.64
N GLU A 218 8.55 1.28 -7.78
CA GLU A 218 7.43 0.41 -8.01
C GLU A 218 6.23 1.28 -8.38
N ARG A 219 5.97 1.35 -9.69
CA ARG A 219 4.67 1.78 -10.16
C ARG A 219 3.78 0.56 -10.21
N TYR A 220 2.52 0.77 -9.89
CA TYR A 220 1.50 -0.22 -10.18
C TYR A 220 1.39 -0.37 -11.70
N ASP A 221 2.07 -1.36 -12.28
CA ASP A 221 2.09 -1.66 -13.71
C ASP A 221 1.02 -2.71 -14.03
N SER A 222 0.15 -2.40 -14.98
CA SER A 222 -0.88 -3.30 -15.50
C SER A 222 -0.35 -4.61 -16.11
N THR A 223 0.96 -4.74 -16.35
CA THR A 223 1.56 -5.84 -17.12
C THR A 223 2.19 -6.98 -16.31
N THR A 224 2.28 -6.89 -14.96
CA THR A 224 3.01 -7.89 -14.13
C THR A 224 2.14 -8.84 -13.30
N ILE A 225 0.86 -9.04 -13.63
CA ILE A 225 -0.02 -9.91 -12.82
C ILE A 225 -0.13 -11.34 -13.38
N SER A 226 0.37 -12.29 -12.60
CA SER A 226 -0.07 -13.70 -12.57
C SER A 226 -1.56 -13.76 -12.23
N GLU A 227 -2.33 -14.53 -13.00
CA GLU A 227 -3.80 -14.66 -12.98
C GLU A 227 -4.42 -15.18 -11.66
N ALA A 228 -4.09 -14.62 -10.50
CA ALA A 228 -4.53 -15.14 -9.21
C ALA A 228 -5.78 -14.44 -8.62
N TRP A 229 -6.34 -13.43 -9.29
CA TRP A 229 -7.59 -12.81 -8.83
C TRP A 229 -8.52 -12.43 -9.99
N ARG A 230 -9.24 -13.44 -10.50
CA ARG A 230 -10.51 -13.21 -11.18
C ARG A 230 -11.60 -13.35 -10.12
N PRO A 231 -12.28 -12.27 -9.69
CA PRO A 231 -13.50 -12.44 -8.91
C PRO A 231 -14.48 -13.23 -9.79
N ALA A 232 -14.94 -14.38 -9.29
CA ALA A 232 -15.96 -15.20 -9.93
C ALA A 232 -17.30 -14.44 -9.90
N GLY A 233 -17.45 -13.47 -10.79
CA GLY A 233 -18.69 -12.76 -11.04
C GLY A 233 -19.51 -13.51 -12.08
N LEU A 234 -20.55 -14.20 -11.60
CA LEU A 234 -21.84 -14.39 -12.29
C LEU A 234 -21.79 -14.88 -13.74
N GLY A 235 -21.54 -16.18 -13.92
CA GLY A 235 -21.87 -16.91 -15.14
C GLY A 235 -23.22 -17.62 -15.00
N LEU A 236 -24.25 -17.05 -15.62
CA LEU A 236 -25.52 -17.71 -15.93
C LEU A 236 -25.27 -19.13 -16.46
N VAL A 237 -25.70 -20.16 -15.75
CA VAL A 237 -25.84 -21.49 -16.34
C VAL A 237 -27.09 -21.48 -17.22
N GLN A 238 -26.93 -21.09 -18.47
CA GLN A 238 -27.78 -21.61 -19.53
C GLN A 238 -27.38 -23.08 -19.76
N ALA A 239 -28.20 -24.00 -19.28
CA ALA A 239 -28.15 -25.39 -19.74
C ALA A 239 -29.29 -25.59 -20.76
N ALA A 240 -28.95 -25.43 -22.04
CA ALA A 240 -29.72 -25.97 -23.15
C ALA A 240 -28.99 -27.22 -23.68
N GLY A 241 -29.76 -28.27 -24.01
CA GLY A 241 -29.27 -29.48 -24.70
C GLY A 241 -29.72 -30.77 -24.01
N MET A 242 -30.99 -31.19 -24.16
CA MET A 242 -31.47 -32.12 -25.20
C MET A 242 -31.02 -33.58 -25.04
N ALA A 243 -31.98 -34.44 -24.69
CA ALA A 243 -32.15 -35.77 -25.28
C ALA A 243 -33.65 -36.15 -25.24
N ALA A 244 -34.24 -36.35 -26.41
CA ALA A 244 -35.58 -36.92 -26.65
C ALA A 244 -35.47 -38.46 -26.85
N PRO A 245 -36.49 -39.24 -27.25
CA PRO A 245 -37.97 -39.12 -27.22
C PRO A 245 -38.71 -40.41 -26.73
N LEU A 246 -40.06 -40.36 -26.76
CA LEU A 246 -41.04 -41.44 -27.07
C LEU A 246 -41.42 -42.54 -26.03
N ALA A 247 -42.68 -42.47 -25.56
CA ALA A 247 -43.74 -43.52 -25.67
C ALA A 247 -45.00 -42.99 -24.96
N LEU A 248 -46.08 -42.60 -25.67
CA LEU A 248 -47.27 -43.40 -26.04
C LEU A 248 -48.02 -44.08 -24.88
N LEU A 249 -49.36 -43.98 -24.96
CA LEU A 249 -50.44 -44.46 -24.06
C LEU A 249 -50.94 -43.36 -23.11
N GLY A 250 -52.15 -42.81 -23.20
CA GLY A 250 -53.38 -43.19 -23.90
C GLY A 250 -54.56 -43.04 -22.91
N SER A 251 -55.64 -42.36 -23.32
CA SER A 251 -57.01 -42.42 -22.76
C SER A 251 -57.19 -42.05 -21.27
N SER A 252 -58.22 -41.38 -20.74
CA SER A 252 -59.57 -40.93 -21.09
C SER A 252 -59.92 -39.85 -20.04
N ARG A 253 -60.62 -38.76 -20.39
CA ARG A 253 -62.04 -38.55 -20.05
C ARG A 253 -62.49 -39.24 -18.74
N ASP A 254 -62.77 -38.48 -17.68
CA ASP A 254 -64.12 -38.07 -17.29
C ASP A 254 -64.13 -37.42 -15.89
N LEU A 255 -65.01 -36.41 -15.76
CA LEU A 255 -65.57 -35.75 -14.55
C LEU A 255 -64.63 -34.94 -13.64
#